data_AF-A0A420MPZ9-F1
#
_entry.id   AF-A0A420MPZ9-F1
#
_cell.length_a   1.000
_cell.length_b   1.000
_cell.length_c   1.000
_cell.angle_alpha   90.00
_cell.angle_beta   90.00
_cell.angle_gamma   90.00
#
_symmetry.space_group_name_H-M   'P 1'
#
loop_
_entity.id
_entity.type
_entity.pdbx_description
1 polymer ?
#
loop_
_entity_poly.entity_id
_entity_poly.type
_entity_poly.pdbx_seq_one_letter_code
_entity_poly.pdbx_strand_id
1 'polypeptide(L)'
;MTGTIDCTKVLGWDHLNLTALEKLEFGPDIPHDEDHWASKSLLKALPCPKVEEIESHASRIVHELVNKSRTTLKSLILDGSGVLDWPTQLPVASLPALKSFNHSFDAINPIVMSSWLKNMPNLRYLKLGGIRLSRGLLFVEWRHIFDAVRDHRSVGGPNPKGLSVEFESIKSAHWTRMTYRGVIYQDSTIATERHTHCTDPEGLMDENYSLEKHFYNEMRFKDNHGLRYLMNDWDVGMVETDSEEDEEGGESENWDEDSEEEEE
;
A
#
# COMPACT_ATOMS: atom_id res chain seq x y z
N MET A 1 -4.33 -23.19 -33.68
CA MET A 1 -5.46 -22.93 -32.76
C MET A 1 -4.90 -22.74 -31.37
N THR A 2 -4.74 -21.51 -30.91
CA THR A 2 -4.46 -21.21 -29.50
C THR A 2 -5.78 -20.84 -28.85
N GLY A 3 -6.52 -21.86 -28.39
CA GLY A 3 -7.76 -21.65 -27.64
C GLY A 3 -7.42 -21.30 -26.20
N THR A 4 -8.15 -20.34 -25.62
CA THR A 4 -8.12 -20.11 -24.17
C THR A 4 -8.75 -21.32 -23.47
N ILE A 5 -7.99 -21.96 -22.57
CA ILE A 5 -8.50 -23.08 -21.76
C ILE A 5 -8.84 -22.55 -20.37
N ASP A 6 -10.08 -22.75 -19.95
CA ASP A 6 -10.50 -22.53 -18.58
C ASP A 6 -10.02 -23.70 -17.71
N CYS A 7 -8.95 -23.47 -16.93
CA CYS A 7 -8.33 -24.49 -16.09
C CYS A 7 -9.33 -25.10 -15.08
N THR A 8 -10.33 -24.33 -14.63
CA THR A 8 -11.36 -24.81 -13.69
C THR A 8 -12.29 -25.87 -14.30
N LYS A 9 -12.34 -25.96 -15.63
CA LYS A 9 -13.13 -26.94 -16.39
C LYS A 9 -12.34 -28.17 -16.81
N VAL A 10 -11.04 -28.22 -16.51
CA VAL A 10 -10.20 -29.39 -16.79
C VAL A 10 -10.63 -30.53 -15.87
N LEU A 11 -10.86 -31.71 -16.46
CA LEU A 11 -11.20 -32.92 -15.71
C LEU A 11 -10.17 -33.16 -14.59
N GLY A 12 -10.65 -33.25 -13.36
CA GLY A 12 -9.80 -33.46 -12.18
C GLY A 12 -9.41 -32.19 -11.42
N TRP A 13 -9.75 -30.98 -11.89
CA TRP A 13 -9.49 -29.72 -11.18
C TRP A 13 -9.99 -29.73 -9.73
N ASP A 14 -11.24 -30.17 -9.54
CA ASP A 14 -11.86 -30.25 -8.22
C ASP A 14 -11.15 -31.25 -7.30
N HIS A 15 -10.51 -32.27 -7.88
CA HIS A 15 -9.82 -33.35 -7.17
C HIS A 15 -8.33 -33.04 -6.89
N LEU A 16 -7.83 -31.87 -7.29
CA LEU A 16 -6.46 -31.46 -6.98
C LEU A 16 -6.24 -31.40 -5.47
N ASN A 17 -5.40 -32.30 -4.97
CA ASN A 17 -4.97 -32.34 -3.59
C ASN A 17 -3.73 -31.45 -3.41
N LEU A 18 -3.93 -30.26 -2.84
CA LEU A 18 -2.86 -29.27 -2.60
C LEU A 18 -2.43 -29.21 -1.13
N THR A 19 -2.75 -30.24 -0.35
CA THR A 19 -2.39 -30.31 1.08
C THR A 19 -0.90 -30.44 1.35
N ALA A 20 -0.07 -30.67 0.32
CA ALA A 20 1.38 -30.66 0.40
C ALA A 20 2.01 -29.46 -0.34
N LEU A 21 1.20 -28.56 -0.91
CA LEU A 21 1.70 -27.41 -1.66
C LEU A 21 2.33 -26.40 -0.69
N GLU A 22 3.63 -26.19 -0.81
CA GLU A 22 4.37 -25.24 0.03
C GLU A 22 4.65 -23.90 -0.67
N LYS A 23 4.68 -23.88 -2.01
CA LYS A 23 4.92 -22.68 -2.81
C LYS A 23 3.88 -22.61 -3.91
N LEU A 24 3.17 -21.48 -3.96
CA LEU A 24 2.30 -21.11 -5.07
C LEU A 24 2.92 -19.89 -5.76
N GLU A 25 3.19 -20.03 -7.04
CA GLU A 25 3.68 -18.96 -7.90
C GLU A 25 2.72 -18.82 -9.07
N PHE A 26 2.20 -17.61 -9.26
CA PHE A 26 1.25 -17.29 -10.30
C PHE A 26 1.69 -16.02 -11.02
N GLY A 27 1.96 -16.19 -12.31
CA GLY A 27 2.42 -15.15 -13.20
C GLY A 27 2.10 -15.51 -14.63
N PRO A 28 1.32 -14.70 -15.37
CA PRO A 28 1.24 -14.88 -16.80
C PRO A 28 2.59 -14.44 -17.41
N ASP A 29 3.36 -15.40 -17.93
CA ASP A 29 4.43 -15.12 -18.88
C ASP A 29 3.77 -14.62 -20.18
N ILE A 30 3.57 -13.32 -20.29
CA ILE A 30 3.25 -12.72 -21.58
C ILE A 30 4.59 -12.55 -22.28
N PRO A 31 4.84 -13.22 -23.43
CA PRO A 31 6.11 -13.08 -24.13
C PRO A 31 6.36 -11.61 -24.44
N HIS A 32 7.42 -11.07 -23.82
CA HIS A 32 7.90 -9.72 -24.05
C HIS A 32 8.66 -9.70 -25.38
N ASP A 33 8.18 -8.91 -26.33
CA ASP A 33 9.01 -8.46 -27.45
C ASP A 33 10.04 -7.46 -26.90
N GLU A 34 11.33 -7.68 -27.19
CA GLU A 34 12.45 -7.06 -26.49
C GLU A 34 12.56 -5.52 -26.62
N ASP A 35 11.76 -4.88 -27.47
CA ASP A 35 11.95 -3.45 -27.81
C ASP A 35 10.94 -2.48 -27.18
N HIS A 36 10.06 -2.90 -26.26
CA HIS A 36 9.01 -2.01 -25.75
C HIS A 36 8.87 -1.98 -24.22
N TRP A 37 9.49 -0.94 -23.65
CA TRP A 37 9.03 -0.16 -22.49
C TRP A 37 7.52 0.19 -22.51
N ALA A 38 6.82 -0.10 -23.62
CA ALA A 38 5.38 -0.01 -23.84
C ALA A 38 4.62 -1.35 -23.74
N SER A 39 5.17 -2.41 -23.12
CA SER A 39 4.43 -3.66 -22.86
C SER A 39 3.16 -3.45 -22.01
N LYS A 40 3.08 -2.34 -21.27
CA LYS A 40 1.89 -1.88 -20.51
C LYS A 40 0.79 -1.26 -21.39
N SER A 41 1.07 -0.91 -22.64
CA SER A 41 0.10 -0.42 -23.62
C SER A 41 -0.40 -1.52 -24.57
N LEU A 42 0.33 -2.62 -24.72
CA LEU A 42 -0.02 -3.68 -25.67
C LEU A 42 -1.28 -4.48 -25.24
N LEU A 43 -1.47 -4.69 -23.93
CA LEU A 43 -2.73 -5.22 -23.38
C LEU A 43 -3.90 -4.23 -23.48
N LYS A 44 -3.63 -2.91 -23.48
CA LYS A 44 -4.65 -1.88 -23.76
C LYS A 44 -4.98 -1.73 -25.25
N ALA A 45 -4.02 -2.05 -26.12
CA ALA A 45 -4.13 -1.89 -27.57
C ALA A 45 -4.75 -3.11 -28.28
N LEU A 46 -4.74 -4.28 -27.64
CA LEU A 46 -5.54 -5.40 -28.10
C LEU A 46 -6.97 -5.22 -27.57
N PRO A 47 -7.99 -5.09 -28.44
CA PRO A 47 -9.38 -5.10 -28.03
C PRO A 47 -9.71 -6.52 -27.61
N CYS A 48 -9.32 -6.87 -26.39
CA CYS A 48 -9.71 -8.12 -25.76
C CYS A 48 -10.85 -7.78 -24.79
N PRO A 49 -12.12 -7.82 -25.24
CA PRO A 49 -13.28 -7.60 -24.37
C PRO A 49 -13.41 -8.63 -23.23
N LYS A 50 -12.46 -9.57 -23.12
CA LYS A 50 -12.36 -10.60 -22.07
C LYS A 50 -11.32 -10.30 -21.00
N VAL A 51 -10.59 -9.17 -21.05
CA VAL A 51 -9.52 -8.88 -20.08
C VAL A 51 -10.05 -8.88 -18.65
N GLU A 52 -11.13 -8.15 -18.38
CA GLU A 52 -11.77 -8.13 -17.06
C GLU A 52 -12.28 -9.52 -16.63
N GLU A 53 -12.79 -10.32 -17.56
CA GLU A 53 -13.20 -11.71 -17.30
C GLU A 53 -11.99 -12.60 -16.95
N ILE A 54 -10.88 -12.44 -17.65
CA ILE A 54 -9.63 -13.17 -17.43
C ILE A 54 -9.03 -12.79 -16.07
N GLU A 55 -9.00 -11.50 -15.74
CA GLU A 55 -8.51 -10.98 -14.46
C GLU A 55 -9.34 -11.50 -13.29
N SER A 56 -10.68 -11.41 -13.40
CA SER A 56 -11.62 -11.93 -12.40
C SER A 56 -11.46 -13.44 -12.22
N HIS A 57 -11.34 -14.18 -13.33
CA HIS A 57 -11.15 -15.62 -13.29
C HIS A 57 -9.79 -16.03 -12.70
N ALA A 58 -8.72 -15.30 -13.01
CA ALA A 58 -7.40 -15.49 -12.41
C ALA A 58 -7.44 -15.27 -10.89
N SER A 59 -8.08 -14.18 -10.44
CA SER A 59 -8.27 -13.89 -9.01
C SER A 59 -9.00 -15.03 -8.30
N ARG A 60 -10.08 -15.56 -8.89
CA ARG A 60 -10.82 -16.72 -8.36
C ARG A 60 -9.94 -17.97 -8.25
N ILE A 61 -9.16 -18.29 -9.29
CA ILE A 61 -8.24 -19.42 -9.28
C ILE A 61 -7.23 -19.28 -8.13
N VAL A 62 -6.62 -18.11 -7.96
CA VAL A 62 -5.65 -17.87 -6.87
C VAL A 62 -6.31 -18.08 -5.51
N HIS A 63 -7.53 -17.57 -5.28
CA HIS A 63 -8.28 -17.82 -4.04
C HIS A 63 -8.52 -19.31 -3.79
N GLU A 64 -8.94 -20.07 -4.79
CA GLU A 64 -9.17 -21.51 -4.65
C GLU A 64 -7.88 -22.26 -4.28
N LEU A 65 -6.77 -21.97 -4.97
CA LEU A 65 -5.48 -22.60 -4.72
C LEU A 65 -4.94 -22.27 -3.32
N VAL A 66 -5.05 -21.00 -2.90
CA VAL A 66 -4.69 -20.56 -1.54
C VAL A 66 -5.54 -21.27 -0.49
N ASN A 67 -6.85 -21.38 -0.71
CA ASN A 67 -7.76 -22.06 0.22
C ASN A 67 -7.44 -23.56 0.35
N LYS A 68 -7.17 -24.25 -0.78
CA LYS A 68 -6.80 -25.67 -0.79
C LYS A 68 -5.44 -25.97 -0.14
N SER A 69 -4.53 -25.01 -0.13
CA SER A 69 -3.15 -25.15 0.42
C SER A 69 -2.93 -24.42 1.75
N ARG A 70 -4.00 -23.90 2.38
CA ARG A 70 -3.97 -22.98 3.52
C ARG A 70 -3.00 -23.35 4.65
N THR A 71 -2.92 -24.63 5.00
CA THR A 71 -2.13 -25.12 6.15
C THR A 71 -0.68 -25.42 5.82
N THR A 72 -0.30 -25.47 4.54
CA THR A 72 1.06 -25.85 4.10
C THR A 72 1.75 -24.78 3.27
N LEU A 73 0.99 -23.85 2.69
CA LEU A 73 1.52 -22.78 1.85
C LEU A 73 2.47 -21.88 2.66
N LYS A 74 3.77 -21.96 2.36
CA LYS A 74 4.85 -21.17 2.98
C LYS A 74 5.18 -19.93 2.16
N SER A 75 5.03 -19.98 0.84
CA SER A 75 5.36 -18.88 -0.07
C SER A 75 4.26 -18.67 -1.11
N LEU A 76 3.76 -17.44 -1.21
CA LEU A 76 2.84 -17.01 -2.24
C LEU A 76 3.52 -15.91 -3.08
N ILE A 77 3.68 -16.16 -4.37
CA ILE A 77 4.31 -15.23 -5.32
C ILE A 77 3.29 -14.95 -6.42
N LEU A 78 2.83 -13.71 -6.49
CA LEU A 78 1.94 -13.20 -7.52
C LEU A 78 2.73 -12.15 -8.30
N ASP A 79 3.40 -12.60 -9.35
CA ASP A 79 4.35 -11.78 -10.10
C ASP A 79 4.19 -12.03 -11.60
N GLY A 80 4.14 -10.98 -12.40
CA GLY A 80 3.95 -11.10 -13.84
C GLY A 80 3.49 -9.81 -14.50
N SER A 81 3.37 -9.86 -15.82
CA SER A 81 2.89 -8.72 -16.60
C SER A 81 1.36 -8.70 -16.68
N GLY A 82 0.75 -7.54 -16.38
CA GLY A 82 -0.68 -7.32 -16.52
C GLY A 82 -1.34 -6.86 -15.23
N VAL A 83 -2.66 -7.03 -15.16
CA VAL A 83 -3.46 -6.70 -13.99
C VAL A 83 -3.94 -8.02 -13.38
N LEU A 84 -3.72 -8.19 -12.08
CA LEU A 84 -4.40 -9.19 -11.27
C LEU A 84 -4.93 -8.42 -10.08
N ASP A 85 -6.25 -8.32 -9.99
CA ASP A 85 -6.87 -7.77 -8.79
C ASP A 85 -7.00 -8.91 -7.77
N TRP A 86 -6.04 -9.01 -6.86
CA TRP A 86 -6.08 -9.94 -5.75
C TRP A 86 -5.48 -9.31 -4.49
N PRO A 87 -6.11 -9.45 -3.32
CA PRO A 87 -7.34 -10.16 -3.04
C PRO A 87 -8.60 -9.33 -3.34
N THR A 88 -9.60 -9.99 -3.92
CA THR A 88 -10.96 -9.45 -4.19
C THR A 88 -11.99 -9.73 -3.11
N GLN A 89 -11.68 -10.60 -2.15
CA GLN A 89 -12.57 -10.99 -1.04
C GLN A 89 -11.79 -11.09 0.27
N LEU A 90 -12.49 -10.93 1.39
CA LEU A 90 -11.90 -11.08 2.72
C LEU A 90 -11.37 -12.51 2.95
N PRO A 91 -10.32 -12.69 3.77
CA PRO A 91 -9.83 -14.01 4.11
C PRO A 91 -10.90 -14.79 4.90
N VAL A 92 -11.21 -16.01 4.43
CA VAL A 92 -12.15 -16.90 5.12
C VAL A 92 -11.49 -17.60 6.32
N ALA A 93 -10.16 -17.71 6.31
CA ALA A 93 -9.38 -18.31 7.39
C ALA A 93 -7.92 -17.86 7.33
N SER A 94 -7.19 -18.06 8.44
CA SER A 94 -5.77 -17.73 8.53
C SER A 94 -4.90 -18.61 7.63
N LEU A 95 -3.76 -18.07 7.18
CA LEU A 95 -2.67 -18.79 6.52
C LEU A 95 -1.50 -19.01 7.50
N PRO A 96 -1.56 -20.02 8.38
CA PRO A 96 -0.59 -20.18 9.46
C PRO A 96 0.81 -20.60 8.97
N ALA A 97 0.93 -21.25 7.81
CA ALA A 97 2.23 -21.66 7.30
C ALA A 97 2.95 -20.57 6.50
N LEU A 98 2.24 -19.52 6.08
CA LEU A 98 2.76 -18.52 5.17
C LEU A 98 3.84 -17.68 5.85
N LYS A 99 5.02 -17.63 5.21
CA LYS A 99 6.21 -16.89 5.66
C LYS A 99 6.62 -15.83 4.66
N SER A 100 6.29 -16.00 3.39
CA SER A 100 6.68 -15.09 2.30
C SER A 100 5.48 -14.78 1.42
N PHE A 101 5.24 -13.49 1.17
CA PHE A 101 4.23 -13.01 0.26
C PHE A 101 4.81 -11.95 -0.66
N ASN A 102 4.72 -12.17 -1.97
CA ASN A 102 5.11 -11.23 -3.02
C ASN A 102 3.91 -10.95 -3.92
N HIS A 103 3.59 -9.68 -4.14
CA HIS A 103 2.56 -9.23 -5.06
C HIS A 103 3.07 -8.07 -5.92
N SER A 104 3.31 -8.33 -7.21
CA SER A 104 3.89 -7.38 -8.16
C SER A 104 2.92 -6.91 -9.27
N PHE A 105 1.62 -7.19 -9.14
CA PHE A 105 0.63 -6.77 -10.15
C PHE A 105 0.17 -5.32 -9.99
N ASP A 106 -0.38 -4.77 -11.09
CA ASP A 106 -0.73 -3.35 -11.18
C ASP A 106 -1.84 -2.88 -10.24
N ALA A 107 -2.66 -3.79 -9.69
CA ALA A 107 -3.85 -3.45 -8.91
C ALA A 107 -3.90 -4.16 -7.57
N ILE A 108 -4.40 -3.45 -6.56
CA ILE A 108 -4.70 -4.01 -5.24
C ILE A 108 -5.87 -3.24 -4.62
N ASN A 109 -6.66 -3.93 -3.79
CA ASN A 109 -7.53 -3.26 -2.82
C ASN A 109 -6.80 -3.20 -1.46
N PRO A 110 -6.35 -2.02 -0.99
CA PRO A 110 -5.59 -1.91 0.26
C PRO A 110 -6.37 -2.37 1.50
N ILE A 111 -7.68 -2.15 1.54
CA ILE A 111 -8.54 -2.55 2.67
C ILE A 111 -8.61 -4.07 2.76
N VAL A 112 -8.90 -4.74 1.65
CA VAL A 112 -8.98 -6.21 1.61
C VAL A 112 -7.60 -6.81 1.88
N MET A 113 -6.53 -6.26 1.27
CA MET A 113 -5.16 -6.71 1.53
C MET A 113 -4.78 -6.57 3.01
N SER A 114 -5.11 -5.45 3.66
CA SER A 114 -4.82 -5.27 5.10
C SER A 114 -5.46 -6.36 5.96
N SER A 115 -6.65 -6.84 5.59
CA SER A 115 -7.33 -7.95 6.26
C SER A 115 -6.62 -9.28 6.05
N TRP A 116 -6.09 -9.52 4.84
CA TRP A 116 -5.26 -10.68 4.53
C TRP A 116 -3.94 -10.68 5.31
N LEU A 117 -3.24 -9.55 5.38
CA LEU A 117 -2.00 -9.43 6.16
C LEU A 117 -2.22 -9.80 7.63
N LYS A 118 -3.30 -9.33 8.25
CA LYS A 118 -3.70 -9.71 9.62
C LYS A 118 -3.95 -11.22 9.79
N ASN A 119 -4.28 -11.92 8.71
CA ASN A 119 -4.55 -13.36 8.68
C ASN A 119 -3.33 -14.21 8.29
N MET A 120 -2.13 -13.62 8.18
CA MET A 120 -0.87 -14.31 7.89
C MET A 120 0.05 -14.29 9.13
N PRO A 121 -0.28 -14.96 10.24
CA PRO A 121 0.32 -14.73 11.56
C PRO A 121 1.82 -15.05 11.66
N ASN A 122 2.39 -15.72 10.65
CA ASN A 122 3.79 -16.13 10.59
C ASN A 122 4.56 -15.47 9.42
N LEU A 123 3.97 -14.47 8.76
CA LEU A 123 4.60 -13.74 7.66
C LEU A 123 5.91 -13.11 8.13
N ARG A 124 6.98 -13.30 7.37
CA ARG A 124 8.33 -12.75 7.63
C ARG A 124 8.81 -11.85 6.50
N TYR A 125 8.26 -12.04 5.31
CA TYR A 125 8.60 -11.26 4.14
C TYR A 125 7.32 -10.83 3.41
N LEU A 126 7.19 -9.53 3.18
CA LEU A 126 6.13 -8.89 2.42
C LEU A 126 6.76 -8.05 1.32
N LYS A 127 6.45 -8.36 0.06
CA LYS A 127 6.75 -7.51 -1.09
C LYS A 127 5.46 -7.07 -1.77
N LEU A 128 5.29 -5.76 -1.94
CA LEU A 128 4.24 -5.16 -2.75
C LEU A 128 4.91 -4.27 -3.82
N GLY A 129 4.82 -4.67 -5.08
CA GLY A 129 5.53 -4.03 -6.18
C GLY A 129 4.64 -3.70 -7.37
N GLY A 130 5.03 -2.70 -8.16
CA GLY A 130 4.39 -2.42 -9.45
C GLY A 130 2.95 -1.91 -9.38
N ILE A 131 2.45 -1.56 -8.19
CA ILE A 131 1.04 -1.21 -7.96
C ILE A 131 0.79 0.23 -8.43
N ARG A 132 0.00 0.36 -9.51
CA ARG A 132 -0.34 1.63 -10.15
C ARG A 132 -1.80 2.04 -9.98
N LEU A 133 -2.67 1.08 -9.63
CA LEU A 133 -4.11 1.23 -9.50
C LEU A 133 -4.55 0.73 -8.12
N SER A 134 -4.83 1.63 -7.18
CA SER A 134 -5.63 1.28 -5.99
C SER A 134 -7.11 1.34 -6.36
N ARG A 135 -7.86 0.25 -6.21
CA ARG A 135 -9.34 0.26 -6.40
C ARG A 135 -10.00 0.88 -5.15
N GLY A 136 -10.20 2.20 -5.16
CA GLY A 136 -10.73 3.00 -4.05
C GLY A 136 -10.57 4.51 -4.31
N LEU A 137 -10.85 5.37 -3.31
CA LEU A 137 -10.43 6.79 -3.39
C LEU A 137 -8.91 6.79 -3.60
N LEU A 138 -8.49 7.37 -4.73
CA LEU A 138 -7.10 7.36 -5.14
C LEU A 138 -6.25 7.90 -3.97
N PHE A 139 -5.30 7.09 -3.51
CA PHE A 139 -4.20 7.44 -2.60
C PHE A 139 -4.44 7.36 -1.07
N VAL A 140 -5.66 7.54 -0.54
CA VAL A 140 -5.91 7.58 0.92
C VAL A 140 -5.89 6.19 1.59
N GLU A 141 -6.14 5.11 0.84
CA GLU A 141 -6.35 3.78 1.42
C GLU A 141 -5.06 3.00 1.76
N TRP A 142 -3.87 3.48 1.37
CA TRP A 142 -2.58 2.83 1.69
C TRP A 142 -2.31 2.74 3.19
N ARG A 143 -2.88 3.68 3.97
CA ARG A 143 -2.88 3.64 5.42
C ARG A 143 -3.28 2.28 5.98
N HIS A 144 -4.28 1.61 5.38
CA HIS A 144 -4.73 0.31 5.87
C HIS A 144 -3.64 -0.76 5.81
N ILE A 145 -2.82 -0.74 4.76
CA ILE A 145 -1.67 -1.64 4.62
C ILE A 145 -0.58 -1.24 5.63
N PHE A 146 -0.28 0.05 5.77
CA PHE A 146 0.76 0.51 6.69
C PHE A 146 0.42 0.22 8.16
N ASP A 147 -0.83 0.48 8.57
CA ASP A 147 -1.34 0.12 9.90
C ASP A 147 -1.26 -1.41 10.10
N ALA A 148 -1.62 -2.22 9.09
CA ALA A 148 -1.54 -3.67 9.18
C ALA A 148 -0.11 -4.21 9.27
N VAL A 149 0.87 -3.52 8.65
CA VAL A 149 2.30 -3.83 8.76
C VAL A 149 2.81 -3.48 10.16
N ARG A 150 2.55 -2.25 10.64
CA ARG A 150 2.93 -1.79 11.99
C ARG A 150 2.42 -2.76 13.06
N ASP A 151 1.15 -3.12 12.98
CA ASP A 151 0.47 -3.95 13.98
C ASP A 151 0.66 -5.45 13.74
N HIS A 152 1.48 -5.85 12.77
CA HIS A 152 1.66 -7.24 12.43
C HIS A 152 2.32 -8.01 13.58
N ARG A 153 1.90 -9.27 13.80
CA ARG A 153 2.44 -10.11 14.88
C ARG A 153 3.95 -10.35 14.78
N SER A 154 4.49 -10.30 13.57
CA SER A 154 5.94 -10.38 13.31
C SER A 154 6.70 -9.07 13.52
N VAL A 155 6.05 -8.01 14.00
CA VAL A 155 6.72 -6.74 14.39
C VAL A 155 6.83 -6.65 15.92
N GLY A 156 5.75 -6.98 16.64
CA GLY A 156 5.71 -6.93 18.12
C GLY A 156 5.76 -8.29 18.83
N GLY A 157 5.94 -9.40 18.10
CA GLY A 157 5.89 -10.74 18.66
C GLY A 157 7.18 -11.16 19.41
N PRO A 158 7.10 -12.11 20.35
CA PRO A 158 8.27 -12.64 21.03
C PRO A 158 9.27 -13.24 20.04
N ASN A 159 10.55 -12.93 20.27
CA ASN A 159 11.70 -13.20 19.43
C ASN A 159 11.79 -14.67 18.94
N PRO A 160 12.38 -14.93 17.76
CA PRO A 160 12.77 -13.97 16.72
C PRO A 160 11.76 -13.94 15.57
N LYS A 161 11.13 -12.79 15.33
CA LYS A 161 10.49 -12.45 14.04
C LYS A 161 10.46 -10.93 13.89
N GLY A 162 11.26 -10.38 12.97
CA GLY A 162 10.98 -9.11 12.32
C GLY A 162 10.18 -9.33 11.03
N LEU A 163 9.54 -8.29 10.52
CA LEU A 163 8.87 -8.31 9.21
C LEU A 163 9.73 -7.56 8.20
N SER A 164 10.30 -8.29 7.23
CA SER A 164 10.96 -7.70 6.08
C SER A 164 9.89 -7.19 5.11
N VAL A 165 9.92 -5.89 4.82
CA VAL A 165 8.97 -5.22 3.93
C VAL A 165 9.73 -4.63 2.75
N GLU A 166 9.19 -4.84 1.55
CA GLU A 166 9.63 -4.23 0.31
C GLU A 166 8.42 -3.62 -0.41
N PHE A 167 8.44 -2.31 -0.59
CA PHE A 167 7.51 -1.57 -1.41
C PHE A 167 8.26 -1.08 -2.63
N GLU A 168 7.82 -1.48 -3.82
CA GLU A 168 8.51 -1.17 -5.07
C GLU A 168 7.58 -0.38 -5.99
N SER A 169 7.89 0.90 -6.22
CA SER A 169 7.15 1.75 -7.15
C SER A 169 5.63 1.78 -6.86
N ILE A 170 5.27 1.88 -5.59
CA ILE A 170 3.87 2.04 -5.19
C ILE A 170 3.43 3.46 -5.54
N LYS A 171 2.42 3.61 -6.39
CA LYS A 171 1.93 4.93 -6.78
C LYS A 171 1.27 5.61 -5.57
N SER A 172 1.89 6.68 -5.11
CA SER A 172 1.40 7.58 -4.06
C SER A 172 0.78 8.83 -4.71
N ALA A 173 0.57 9.92 -3.97
CA ALA A 173 0.01 11.19 -4.46
C ALA A 173 0.68 11.69 -5.77
N HIS A 174 0.06 12.68 -6.44
CA HIS A 174 0.44 13.16 -7.78
C HIS A 174 1.94 13.03 -8.12
N TRP A 175 2.23 12.10 -9.04
CA TRP A 175 3.54 11.80 -9.64
C TRP A 175 4.63 11.19 -8.75
N THR A 176 4.31 10.90 -7.49
CA THR A 176 5.26 10.31 -6.55
C THR A 176 5.13 8.78 -6.51
N ARG A 177 6.27 8.10 -6.37
CA ARG A 177 6.35 6.63 -6.29
C ARG A 177 7.11 6.25 -5.03
N MET A 178 6.36 5.77 -4.06
CA MET A 178 6.94 5.31 -2.80
C MET A 178 7.71 4.01 -3.01
N THR A 179 8.96 4.01 -2.56
CA THR A 179 9.82 2.82 -2.53
C THR A 179 10.45 2.71 -1.16
N TYR A 180 10.25 1.57 -0.50
CA TYR A 180 10.76 1.32 0.85
C TYR A 180 11.31 -0.10 0.92
N ARG A 181 12.42 -0.29 1.63
CA ARG A 181 12.96 -1.62 1.94
C ARG A 181 13.56 -1.61 3.33
N GLY A 182 13.05 -2.47 4.21
CA GLY A 182 13.53 -2.55 5.57
C GLY A 182 12.96 -3.73 6.35
N VAL A 183 13.60 -4.04 7.47
CA VAL A 183 13.11 -4.97 8.48
C VAL A 183 12.51 -4.14 9.61
N ILE A 184 11.22 -4.35 9.86
CA ILE A 184 10.46 -3.67 10.90
C ILE A 184 10.37 -4.59 12.10
N TYR A 185 10.85 -4.13 13.26
CA TYR A 185 10.78 -4.86 14.52
C TYR A 185 10.94 -3.93 15.73
N GLN A 186 10.34 -4.30 16.87
CA GLN A 186 10.48 -3.51 18.10
C GLN A 186 11.91 -3.47 18.67
N ASP A 187 12.69 -4.55 18.52
CA ASP A 187 14.10 -4.57 18.92
C ASP A 187 14.97 -3.92 17.83
N SER A 188 15.59 -2.80 18.19
CA SER A 188 16.45 -2.00 17.31
C SER A 188 17.71 -2.74 16.85
N THR A 189 18.08 -3.87 17.48
CA THR A 189 19.26 -4.66 17.08
C THR A 189 19.05 -5.49 15.82
N ILE A 190 17.79 -5.76 15.43
CA ILE A 190 17.46 -6.49 14.20
C ILE A 190 16.65 -5.67 13.20
N ALA A 191 16.13 -4.53 13.63
CA ALA A 191 15.48 -3.56 12.76
C ALA A 191 16.50 -2.97 11.77
N THR A 192 16.04 -2.59 10.59
CA THR A 192 16.88 -1.81 9.66
C THR A 192 17.24 -0.46 10.28
N GLU A 193 18.49 -0.04 10.07
CA GLU A 193 18.96 1.27 10.48
C GLU A 193 18.03 2.35 9.92
N ARG A 194 17.60 3.24 10.79
CA ARG A 194 16.54 4.20 10.50
C ARG A 194 17.11 5.44 9.85
N HIS A 195 16.29 6.08 9.02
CA HIS A 195 16.61 7.39 8.48
C HIS A 195 16.59 8.38 9.65
N THR A 196 17.77 8.83 10.09
CA THR A 196 17.94 9.64 11.31
C THR A 196 18.15 11.12 11.01
N HIS A 197 18.33 11.49 9.75
CA HIS A 197 18.72 12.84 9.34
C HIS A 197 17.83 13.37 8.22
N CYS A 198 16.56 13.60 8.53
CA CYS A 198 15.77 14.56 7.76
C CYS A 198 15.91 15.93 8.45
N THR A 199 16.52 16.91 7.76
CA THR A 199 16.58 18.31 8.23
C THR A 199 15.21 18.99 8.18
N ASP A 200 14.23 18.32 7.59
CA ASP A 200 12.83 18.73 7.57
C ASP A 200 12.08 18.05 8.75
N PRO A 201 11.67 18.81 9.78
CA PRO A 201 11.01 18.28 10.96
C PRO A 201 9.64 17.62 10.64
N GLU A 202 9.00 18.02 9.54
CA GLU A 202 7.71 17.47 9.10
C GLU A 202 7.87 16.18 8.28
N GLY A 203 9.09 15.88 7.81
CA GLY A 203 9.40 14.69 7.02
C GLY A 203 8.77 14.69 5.62
N LEU A 204 8.37 15.85 5.10
CA LEU A 204 7.82 16.03 3.75
C LEU A 204 8.84 15.70 2.66
N MET A 205 10.13 15.87 2.95
CA MET A 205 11.23 15.67 1.99
C MET A 205 11.81 14.25 1.98
N ASP A 206 11.48 13.39 2.95
CA ASP A 206 11.94 12.00 3.02
C ASP A 206 10.77 11.03 3.28
N GLU A 207 10.40 10.32 2.22
CA GLU A 207 9.28 9.37 2.22
C GLU A 207 9.49 8.21 3.19
N ASN A 208 10.73 7.75 3.32
CA ASN A 208 11.07 6.62 4.19
C ASN A 208 11.08 7.05 5.65
N TYR A 209 11.56 8.25 5.96
CA TYR A 209 11.52 8.79 7.31
C TYR A 209 10.09 8.88 7.86
N SER A 210 9.16 9.42 7.07
CA SER A 210 7.76 9.53 7.44
C SER A 210 7.08 8.16 7.61
N LEU A 211 7.41 7.20 6.74
CA LEU A 211 6.90 5.83 6.83
C LEU A 211 7.46 5.07 8.05
N GLU A 212 8.75 5.23 8.36
CA GLU A 212 9.39 4.63 9.52
C GLU A 212 8.79 5.15 10.83
N LYS A 213 8.60 6.48 10.98
CA LYS A 213 7.91 7.05 12.16
C LYS A 213 6.55 6.39 12.40
N HIS A 214 5.83 6.07 11.33
CA HIS A 214 4.56 5.36 11.42
C HIS A 214 4.74 3.90 11.87
N PHE A 215 5.68 3.16 11.26
CA PHE A 215 5.95 1.76 11.61
C PHE A 215 6.47 1.54 13.02
N TYR A 216 7.22 2.49 13.57
CA TYR A 216 7.75 2.43 14.94
C TYR A 216 6.83 3.10 15.96
N ASN A 217 5.62 3.51 15.56
CA ASN A 217 4.61 4.15 16.41
C ASN A 217 5.12 5.40 17.14
N GLU A 218 6.03 6.16 16.51
CA GLU A 218 6.59 7.38 17.08
C GLU A 218 5.67 8.58 16.90
N MET A 219 4.86 8.54 15.83
CA MET A 219 3.97 9.61 15.45
C MET A 219 2.65 9.01 15.01
N ARG A 220 1.54 9.52 15.57
CA ARG A 220 0.21 9.12 15.14
C ARG A 220 0.03 9.56 13.69
N PHE A 221 -0.68 8.75 12.91
CA PHE A 221 -0.95 9.05 11.50
C PHE A 221 -1.47 10.48 11.27
N LYS A 222 -2.41 10.96 12.11
CA LYS A 222 -3.00 12.30 11.97
C LYS A 222 -1.99 13.44 12.10
N ASP A 223 -0.91 13.20 12.85
CA ASP A 223 0.17 14.14 13.13
C ASP A 223 1.36 13.92 12.17
N ASN A 224 1.31 12.88 11.31
CA ASN A 224 2.37 12.53 10.36
C ASN A 224 2.14 13.22 9.01
N HIS A 225 2.49 14.49 8.97
CA HIS A 225 2.32 15.40 7.83
C HIS A 225 2.98 14.88 6.55
N GLY A 226 4.24 14.42 6.63
CA GLY A 226 4.95 13.82 5.50
C GLY A 226 4.26 12.59 4.92
N LEU A 227 3.81 11.66 5.76
CA LEU A 227 3.11 10.48 5.27
C LEU A 227 1.76 10.87 4.65
N ARG A 228 0.96 11.71 5.32
CA ARG A 228 -0.34 12.19 4.82
C ARG A 228 -0.22 12.90 3.47
N TYR A 229 0.82 13.70 3.28
CA TYR A 229 1.16 14.30 1.99
C TYR A 229 1.37 13.23 0.90
N LEU A 230 2.16 12.19 1.19
CA LEU A 230 2.38 11.08 0.26
C LEU A 230 1.10 10.32 -0.09
N MET A 231 0.11 10.26 0.81
CA MET A 231 -1.18 9.61 0.54
C MET A 231 -2.23 10.54 -0.05
N ASN A 232 -1.88 11.79 -0.38
CA ASN A 232 -2.82 12.81 -0.85
C ASN A 232 -3.98 13.03 0.16
N ASP A 233 -3.70 12.81 1.45
CA ASP A 233 -4.61 13.00 2.59
C ASP A 233 -4.26 14.31 3.33
N TRP A 234 -3.86 15.31 2.54
CA TRP A 234 -3.52 16.63 3.02
C TRP A 234 -4.74 17.54 2.91
N ASP A 235 -5.40 17.77 4.04
CA ASP A 235 -6.43 18.79 4.16
C ASP A 235 -5.71 20.14 4.32
N VAL A 236 -5.79 21.00 3.30
CA VAL A 236 -5.14 22.32 3.28
C VAL A 236 -5.72 23.27 4.35
N GLY A 237 -6.78 22.87 5.05
CA GLY A 237 -7.52 23.71 6.01
C GLY A 237 -7.21 23.52 7.50
N MET A 238 -6.22 22.70 7.87
CA MET A 238 -5.88 22.41 9.28
C MET A 238 -4.44 22.80 9.63
N VAL A 239 -3.91 23.86 9.01
CA VAL A 239 -2.92 24.67 9.73
C VAL A 239 -3.76 25.39 10.78
N GLU A 240 -3.85 24.81 11.98
CA GLU A 240 -4.25 25.57 13.16
C GLU A 240 -3.24 26.72 13.24
N THR A 241 -3.65 27.88 12.72
CA THR A 241 -2.99 29.13 13.07
C THR A 241 -3.27 29.29 14.55
N ASP A 242 -2.33 28.85 15.37
CA ASP A 242 -2.18 29.29 16.74
C ASP A 242 -1.91 30.81 16.71
N SER A 243 -2.93 31.60 16.41
CA SER A 243 -2.97 33.01 16.70
C SER A 243 -3.69 33.17 18.03
N GLU A 244 -3.04 32.68 19.10
CA GLU A 244 -3.26 33.20 20.45
C GLU A 244 -2.58 34.56 20.52
N GLU A 245 -3.27 35.61 20.08
CA GLU A 245 -3.01 36.98 20.53
C GLU A 245 -4.35 37.57 21.00
N ASP A 246 -4.80 37.09 22.15
CA ASP A 246 -5.56 37.92 23.08
C ASP A 246 -4.55 38.84 23.77
N GLU A 247 -4.45 40.10 23.34
CA GLU A 247 -4.03 41.19 24.23
C GLU A 247 -5.05 42.33 24.22
N GLU A 248 -5.29 42.79 25.44
CA GLU A 248 -6.41 43.56 25.93
C GLU A 248 -6.33 45.05 25.56
N GLY A 249 -7.51 45.67 25.39
CA GLY A 249 -7.86 46.96 26.01
C GLY A 249 -7.10 48.23 25.61
N GLY A 250 -7.81 49.19 25.01
CA GLY A 250 -7.31 50.57 24.91
C GLY A 250 -8.31 51.53 24.26
N GLU A 251 -8.83 52.45 25.07
CA GLU A 251 -9.97 53.33 24.85
C GLU A 251 -9.88 54.36 23.70
N SER A 252 -11.09 54.80 23.33
CA SER A 252 -11.50 56.00 22.58
C SER A 252 -10.52 57.18 22.48
N GLU A 253 -10.52 57.88 21.34
CA GLU A 253 -10.67 59.34 21.39
C GLU A 253 -11.27 59.93 20.09
N ASN A 254 -12.20 60.83 20.34
CA ASN A 254 -13.06 61.57 19.44
C ASN A 254 -12.38 62.92 19.15
N TRP A 255 -12.24 63.33 17.89
CA TRP A 255 -11.88 64.72 17.57
C TRP A 255 -12.66 65.17 16.32
N ASP A 256 -13.79 65.82 16.61
CA ASP A 256 -14.49 66.71 15.71
C ASP A 256 -13.81 68.10 15.69
N GLU A 257 -14.08 68.81 14.59
CA GLU A 257 -14.14 70.27 14.40
C GLU A 257 -12.87 71.07 14.05
N ASP A 258 -12.92 71.53 12.79
CA ASP A 258 -12.93 72.94 12.35
C ASP A 258 -11.63 73.75 12.19
N SER A 259 -11.50 74.32 10.99
CA SER A 259 -11.65 75.76 10.69
C SER A 259 -10.92 76.07 9.38
N GLU A 260 -11.62 76.40 8.29
CA GLU A 260 -12.03 77.76 7.83
C GLU A 260 -11.13 78.18 6.63
N GLU A 261 -11.74 78.38 5.45
CA GLU A 261 -11.92 79.70 4.78
C GLU A 261 -10.66 80.09 3.98
N GLU A 262 -10.67 80.71 2.80
CA GLU A 262 -11.60 81.39 1.90
C GLU A 262 -10.78 81.53 0.57
N GLU A 263 -11.25 81.90 -0.63
CA GLU A 263 -11.86 83.18 -1.00
C GLU A 263 -12.04 83.18 -2.55
N GLU A 264 -13.17 83.78 -2.98
CA GLU A 264 -13.51 84.43 -4.28
C GLU A 264 -13.56 83.66 -5.63
#